data_AF-A0A4P6LVK8-F1
#
_entry.id   AF-A0A4P6LVK8-F1
#
_cell.length_a   1.000
_cell.length_b   1.000
_cell.length_c   1.000
_cell.angle_alpha   90.00
_cell.angle_beta   90.00
_cell.angle_gamma   90.00
#
_symmetry.space_group_name_H-M   'P 1'
#
loop_
_entity.id
_entity.type
_entity.pdbx_description
1 polymer ?
#
loop_
_entity_poly.entity_id
_entity_poly.type
_entity_poly.pdbx_seq_one_letter_code
_entity_poly.pdbx_strand_id
1 'polypeptide(L)'
;MAAKENLKYKNSVFVDLFFEDESAEKNEISLYNALHEEPLPAGTEVRKIRVDDVLYMNFWYRKKAVRLPTPEFYTFYNGKEPWAREKNLYLSDTYARKEEAPMLELCVKVININPEEGHEILDRCGILREYSEFVEILRKHQQTDSSDAYKNAIEECMKAGILADYLKKKGSEVVNMLIAEYDYDLDVEVQREEAYAAGKEEGQKEKLQELVKRKLEKGKSIGTIAEELEESCEEIAEIVIKLQST
;
A
#
# COMPACT_ATOMS: atom_id res chain seq x y z
N MET A 1 7.05 -5.13 -10.26
CA MET A 1 7.08 -5.48 -8.82
C MET A 1 7.50 -4.23 -8.07
N ALA A 2 6.92 -3.75 -6.97
CA ALA A 2 5.58 -3.79 -6.37
C ALA A 2 5.75 -2.90 -5.12
N ALA A 3 4.92 -1.85 -4.97
CA ALA A 3 5.00 -0.79 -3.96
C ALA A 3 4.77 -1.28 -2.51
N LYS A 4 5.52 -2.28 -2.06
CA LYS A 4 5.24 -3.06 -0.85
C LYS A 4 5.82 -2.50 0.45
N GLU A 5 6.79 -1.60 0.43
CA GLU A 5 7.45 -1.19 1.69
C GLU A 5 6.90 0.11 2.31
N ASN A 6 6.19 0.98 1.57
CA ASN A 6 5.54 2.17 2.15
C ASN A 6 4.38 1.83 3.10
N LEU A 7 3.67 0.72 2.84
CA LEU A 7 2.69 0.18 3.79
C LEU A 7 3.32 -0.21 5.13
N LYS A 8 4.61 -0.51 5.19
CA LYS A 8 5.26 -1.04 6.41
C LYS A 8 5.37 0.01 7.51
N TYR A 9 5.53 1.29 7.16
CA TYR A 9 5.85 2.37 8.11
C TYR A 9 4.62 3.17 8.58
N LYS A 10 3.64 3.46 7.71
CA LYS A 10 2.29 3.93 8.14
C LYS A 10 1.56 2.89 8.99
N ASN A 11 1.69 1.61 8.63
CA ASN A 11 1.23 0.53 9.51
C ASN A 11 2.05 0.49 10.79
N SER A 12 3.29 0.98 10.84
CA SER A 12 4.09 0.97 12.08
C SER A 12 3.46 1.82 13.17
N VAL A 13 3.00 3.05 12.87
CA VAL A 13 2.33 3.88 13.89
C VAL A 13 0.98 3.29 14.29
N PHE A 14 0.19 2.79 13.33
CA PHE A 14 -1.09 2.14 13.63
C PHE A 14 -0.91 0.85 14.44
N VAL A 15 0.01 -0.02 14.02
CA VAL A 15 0.36 -1.27 14.71
C VAL A 15 0.92 -0.95 16.08
N ASP A 16 1.74 0.07 16.23
CA ASP A 16 2.25 0.47 17.55
C ASP A 16 1.09 0.92 18.45
N LEU A 17 0.22 1.82 17.97
CA LEU A 17 -0.96 2.29 18.71
C LEU A 17 -1.91 1.16 19.14
N PHE A 18 -2.12 0.15 18.29
CA PHE A 18 -3.11 -0.91 18.55
C PHE A 18 -2.50 -2.24 19.00
N PHE A 19 -1.18 -2.44 18.94
CA PHE A 19 -0.56 -3.73 19.22
C PHE A 19 0.63 -3.65 20.18
N GLU A 20 1.52 -2.67 20.07
CA GLU A 20 2.81 -2.65 20.78
C GLU A 20 2.87 -1.65 21.94
N ASP A 21 2.16 -0.53 21.85
CA ASP A 21 2.10 0.52 22.88
C ASP A 21 1.45 0.02 24.18
N GLU A 22 1.80 0.64 25.31
CA GLU A 22 1.19 0.31 26.61
C GLU A 22 -0.33 0.56 26.65
N SER A 23 -0.83 1.50 25.82
CA SER A 23 -2.26 1.79 25.67
C SER A 23 -2.97 0.87 24.66
N ALA A 24 -2.23 0.00 23.96
CA ALA A 24 -2.75 -0.79 22.84
C ALA A 24 -3.96 -1.66 23.21
N GLU A 25 -3.95 -2.32 24.37
CA GLU A 25 -5.11 -3.13 24.80
C GLU A 25 -6.38 -2.28 24.97
N LYS A 26 -6.25 -1.08 25.55
CA LYS A 26 -7.37 -0.14 25.68
C LYS A 26 -7.85 0.34 24.29
N ASN A 27 -6.91 0.57 23.37
CA ASN A 27 -7.21 1.01 22.00
C ASN A 27 -7.92 -0.10 21.22
N GLU A 28 -7.51 -1.37 21.35
CA GLU A 28 -8.17 -2.53 20.76
C GLU A 28 -9.60 -2.69 21.26
N ILE A 29 -9.83 -2.59 22.58
CA ILE A 29 -11.18 -2.67 23.16
C ILE A 29 -12.05 -1.51 22.63
N SER A 30 -11.51 -0.29 22.57
CA SER A 30 -12.19 0.88 22.02
C SER A 30 -12.57 0.67 20.55
N LEU A 31 -11.65 0.14 19.74
CA LEU A 31 -11.89 -0.16 18.34
C LEU A 31 -12.94 -1.26 18.16
N TYR A 32 -12.85 -2.35 18.93
CA TYR A 32 -13.85 -3.42 18.89
C TYR A 32 -15.23 -2.86 19.20
N ASN A 33 -15.36 -2.09 20.28
CA ASN A 33 -16.64 -1.50 20.70
C ASN A 33 -17.18 -0.49 19.68
N ALA A 34 -16.31 0.11 18.87
CA ALA A 34 -16.72 1.00 17.78
C ALA A 34 -17.15 0.24 16.52
N LEU A 35 -16.62 -0.96 16.28
CA LEU A 35 -16.97 -1.82 15.15
C LEU A 35 -18.29 -2.59 15.39
N HIS A 36 -18.64 -2.86 16.64
CA HIS A 36 -19.77 -3.73 17.01
C HIS A 36 -20.89 -2.94 17.69
N GLU A 37 -22.12 -3.46 17.58
CA GLU A 37 -23.28 -2.90 18.29
C GLU A 37 -23.21 -3.19 19.79
N GLU A 38 -22.73 -4.38 20.16
CA GLU A 38 -22.57 -4.82 21.55
C GLU A 38 -21.12 -4.63 22.01
N PRO A 39 -20.86 -3.84 23.07
CA PRO A 39 -19.52 -3.66 23.59
C PRO A 39 -19.04 -4.92 24.33
N LEU A 40 -17.73 -5.09 24.39
CA LEU A 40 -17.11 -6.13 25.20
C LEU A 40 -17.49 -6.00 26.69
N PRO A 41 -17.77 -7.12 27.38
CA PRO A 41 -17.95 -7.10 28.83
C PRO A 41 -16.74 -6.51 29.55
N ALA A 42 -17.00 -5.81 30.66
CA ALA A 42 -15.95 -5.28 31.51
C ALA A 42 -15.04 -6.41 32.01
N GLY A 43 -13.72 -6.21 31.92
CA GLY A 43 -12.72 -7.22 32.32
C GLY A 43 -12.43 -8.29 31.26
N THR A 44 -12.88 -8.11 30.02
CA THR A 44 -12.45 -8.95 28.89
C THR A 44 -10.93 -8.92 28.75
N GLU A 45 -10.29 -10.08 28.78
CA GLU A 45 -8.85 -10.24 28.55
C GLU A 45 -8.58 -10.29 27.03
N VAL A 46 -7.78 -9.35 26.52
CA VAL A 46 -7.40 -9.34 25.11
C VAL A 46 -6.16 -10.22 24.92
N ARG A 47 -6.26 -11.19 23.99
CA ARG A 47 -5.13 -12.05 23.63
C ARG A 47 -4.62 -11.69 22.25
N LYS A 48 -3.46 -11.06 22.22
CA LYS A 48 -2.73 -10.74 20.99
C LYS A 48 -2.03 -11.99 20.49
N ILE A 49 -2.32 -12.38 19.24
CA ILE A 49 -1.66 -13.52 18.60
C ILE A 49 -1.29 -13.13 17.18
N ARG A 50 -0.04 -13.37 16.77
CA ARG A 50 0.34 -13.24 15.37
C ARG A 50 -0.17 -14.46 14.61
N VAL A 51 -0.68 -14.25 13.39
CA VAL A 51 -1.24 -15.33 12.57
C VAL A 51 -0.23 -16.47 12.36
N ASP A 52 1.04 -16.15 12.19
CA ASP A 52 2.12 -17.13 12.06
C ASP A 52 2.21 -18.07 13.28
N ASP A 53 2.03 -17.54 14.49
CA ASP A 53 2.03 -18.31 15.73
C ASP A 53 0.82 -19.26 15.79
N VAL A 54 -0.34 -18.82 15.30
CA VAL A 54 -1.58 -19.62 15.27
C VAL A 54 -1.48 -20.77 14.28
N LEU A 55 -1.01 -20.47 13.05
CA LEU A 55 -0.99 -21.43 11.95
C LEU A 55 0.04 -22.54 12.19
N TYR A 56 1.23 -22.22 12.69
CA TYR A 56 2.27 -23.22 12.96
C TYR A 56 1.96 -24.11 14.17
N MET A 57 1.40 -23.55 15.26
CA MET A 57 1.24 -24.29 16.51
C MET A 57 -0.06 -25.09 16.60
N ASN A 58 -1.17 -24.61 16.03
CA ASN A 58 -2.47 -25.26 16.21
C ASN A 58 -2.75 -26.40 15.23
N PHE A 59 -2.16 -26.37 14.02
CA PHE A 59 -2.44 -27.38 13.00
C PHE A 59 -1.51 -28.61 13.04
N TRP A 60 -0.27 -28.47 13.54
CA TRP A 60 0.73 -29.53 13.43
C TRP A 60 0.93 -30.38 14.70
N TYR A 61 0.65 -29.84 15.91
CA TYR A 61 1.06 -30.49 17.17
C TYR A 61 -0.08 -30.96 18.09
N ARG A 62 -1.35 -30.58 17.83
CA ARG A 62 -2.47 -30.96 18.70
C ARG A 62 -3.31 -32.09 18.10
N LYS A 63 -3.46 -33.19 18.85
CA LYS A 63 -4.34 -34.33 18.50
C LYS A 63 -5.84 -34.00 18.52
N LYS A 64 -6.23 -32.87 19.14
CA LYS A 64 -7.63 -32.41 19.23
C LYS A 64 -7.79 -31.12 18.43
N ALA A 65 -8.87 -31.06 17.64
CA ALA A 65 -9.22 -29.88 16.87
C ALA A 65 -9.37 -28.65 17.78
N VAL A 66 -8.69 -27.55 17.42
CA VAL A 66 -8.80 -26.26 18.10
C VAL A 66 -9.97 -25.50 17.48
N ARG A 67 -10.95 -25.11 18.30
CA ARG A 67 -12.02 -24.20 17.88
C ARG A 67 -11.47 -22.79 17.93
N LEU A 68 -11.27 -22.19 16.76
CA LEU A 68 -10.91 -20.78 16.64
C LEU A 68 -12.19 -19.93 16.69
N PRO A 69 -12.15 -18.73 17.31
CA PRO A 69 -13.21 -17.74 17.10
C PRO A 69 -13.30 -17.41 15.61
N THR A 70 -14.50 -17.06 15.16
CA THR A 70 -14.70 -16.61 13.77
C THR A 70 -13.92 -15.32 13.57
N PRO A 71 -12.94 -15.28 12.64
CA PRO A 71 -12.17 -14.07 12.39
C PRO A 71 -12.98 -13.07 11.57
N GLU A 72 -12.77 -11.79 11.86
CA GLU A 72 -13.24 -10.68 11.04
C GLU A 72 -12.04 -9.93 10.47
N PHE A 73 -12.12 -9.54 9.20
CA PHE A 73 -11.02 -8.88 8.51
C PHE A 73 -11.43 -7.47 8.14
N TYR A 74 -10.68 -6.50 8.68
CA TYR A 74 -10.90 -5.09 8.44
C TYR A 74 -9.68 -4.46 7.76
N THR A 75 -9.93 -3.43 6.95
CA THR A 75 -8.90 -2.52 6.47
C THR A 75 -9.37 -1.10 6.66
N PHE A 76 -8.60 -0.30 7.39
CA PHE A 76 -8.86 1.13 7.55
C PHE A 76 -8.16 1.87 6.42
N TYR A 77 -8.93 2.31 5.44
CA TYR A 77 -8.41 3.06 4.31
C TYR A 77 -8.17 4.51 4.73
N ASN A 78 -6.91 4.92 4.68
CA ASN A 78 -6.45 6.28 4.90
C ASN A 78 -5.48 6.65 3.77
N GLY A 79 -5.94 6.51 2.53
CA GLY A 79 -5.18 6.83 1.31
C GLY A 79 -5.59 8.18 0.70
N LYS A 80 -4.81 8.66 -0.27
CA LYS A 80 -5.03 9.93 -1.00
C LYS A 80 -6.11 9.83 -2.08
N GLU A 81 -6.31 8.65 -2.65
CA GLU A 81 -7.29 8.45 -3.72
C GLU A 81 -8.72 8.45 -3.17
N PRO A 82 -9.71 8.98 -3.92
CA PRO A 82 -11.11 8.85 -3.54
C PRO A 82 -11.51 7.38 -3.37
N TRP A 83 -12.15 7.06 -2.26
CA TRP A 83 -12.64 5.72 -1.97
C TRP A 83 -14.01 5.78 -1.28
N ALA A 84 -14.84 4.77 -1.53
CA ALA A 84 -16.16 4.70 -0.91
C ALA A 84 -16.08 4.65 0.62
N ARG A 85 -17.07 5.22 1.32
CA ARG A 85 -17.22 5.17 2.78
C ARG A 85 -16.92 3.80 3.37
N GLU A 86 -17.52 2.77 2.80
CA GLU A 86 -17.32 1.38 3.21
C GLU A 86 -17.47 0.47 1.98
N LYS A 87 -16.68 -0.60 1.90
CA LYS A 87 -16.81 -1.62 0.85
C LYS A 87 -16.28 -2.97 1.32
N ASN A 88 -16.98 -4.05 0.99
CA ASN A 88 -16.44 -5.41 1.10
C ASN A 88 -15.63 -5.75 -0.15
N LEU A 89 -14.41 -6.25 0.05
CA LEU A 89 -13.57 -6.82 -1.00
C LEU A 89 -13.47 -8.33 -0.81
N TYR A 90 -13.61 -9.07 -1.91
CA TYR A 90 -13.50 -10.52 -1.92
C TYR A 90 -12.22 -10.93 -2.62
N LEU A 91 -11.49 -11.89 -2.06
CA LEU A 91 -10.26 -12.38 -2.68
C LEU A 91 -10.55 -13.00 -4.06
N SER A 92 -11.71 -13.65 -4.20
CA SER A 92 -12.15 -14.23 -5.47
C SER A 92 -12.38 -13.22 -6.60
N ASP A 93 -12.57 -11.93 -6.29
CA ASP A 93 -12.61 -10.87 -7.29
C ASP A 93 -11.30 -10.76 -8.07
N THR A 94 -10.19 -11.18 -7.47
CA THR A 94 -8.85 -11.17 -8.08
C THR A 94 -8.50 -12.45 -8.83
N TYR A 95 -9.31 -13.52 -8.72
CA TYR A 95 -9.01 -14.81 -9.35
C TYR A 95 -9.15 -14.76 -10.87
N ALA A 96 -8.16 -15.34 -11.55
CA ALA A 96 -8.15 -15.47 -13.02
C ALA A 96 -9.31 -16.33 -13.54
N ARG A 97 -9.71 -17.35 -12.77
CA ARG A 97 -10.90 -18.16 -13.03
C ARG A 97 -11.98 -17.80 -12.02
N LYS A 98 -13.19 -17.53 -12.52
CA LYS A 98 -14.37 -17.27 -11.69
C LYS A 98 -15.09 -18.58 -11.39
N GLU A 99 -15.33 -18.83 -10.12
CA GLU A 99 -16.06 -19.99 -9.59
C GLU A 99 -17.07 -19.46 -8.57
N GLU A 100 -18.27 -20.07 -8.50
CA GLU A 100 -19.32 -19.63 -7.56
C GLU A 100 -18.95 -19.86 -6.09
N ALA A 101 -18.18 -20.92 -5.81
CA ALA A 101 -17.75 -21.31 -4.48
C ALA A 101 -16.27 -21.72 -4.52
N PRO A 102 -15.33 -20.76 -4.53
CA PRO A 102 -13.92 -21.06 -4.56
C PRO A 102 -13.47 -21.75 -3.26
N MET A 103 -12.44 -22.58 -3.36
CA MET A 103 -11.88 -23.30 -2.20
C MET A 103 -11.29 -22.37 -1.14
N LEU A 104 -10.77 -21.22 -1.56
CA LEU A 104 -10.32 -20.15 -0.67
C LEU A 104 -11.16 -18.91 -0.97
N GLU A 105 -11.82 -18.38 0.06
CA GLU A 105 -12.50 -17.10 0.00
C GLU A 105 -12.13 -16.30 1.25
N LEU A 106 -11.82 -15.02 1.05
CA LEU A 106 -11.54 -14.07 2.11
C LEU A 106 -12.33 -12.80 1.81
N CYS A 107 -13.23 -12.44 2.71
CA CYS A 107 -13.94 -11.17 2.69
C CYS A 107 -13.24 -10.19 3.63
N VAL A 108 -12.90 -9.01 3.13
CA VAL A 108 -12.32 -7.92 3.92
C VAL A 108 -13.26 -6.73 3.87
N LYS A 109 -13.68 -6.23 5.03
CA LYS A 109 -14.45 -4.99 5.16
C LYS A 109 -13.51 -3.80 5.20
N VAL A 110 -13.53 -3.00 4.14
CA VAL A 110 -12.74 -1.77 4.03
C VAL A 110 -13.57 -0.60 4.52
N ILE A 111 -13.05 0.13 5.51
CA ILE A 111 -13.67 1.31 6.10
C ILE A 111 -12.78 2.52 5.76
N ASN A 112 -13.32 3.50 5.05
CA ASN A 112 -12.60 4.74 4.80
C ASN A 112 -12.62 5.60 6.07
N ILE A 113 -11.45 5.82 6.63
CA ILE A 113 -11.27 6.58 7.86
C ILE A 113 -10.79 8.00 7.59
N ASN A 114 -10.66 8.45 6.33
CA ASN A 114 -10.33 9.85 6.07
C ASN A 114 -11.42 10.78 6.67
N PRO A 115 -11.06 11.89 7.34
CA PRO A 115 -12.02 12.72 8.07
C PRO A 115 -13.16 13.28 7.20
N GLU A 116 -12.86 13.64 5.95
CA GLU A 116 -13.81 14.17 4.98
C GLU A 116 -14.93 13.19 4.59
N GLU A 117 -14.69 11.88 4.72
CA GLU A 117 -15.68 10.86 4.40
C GLU A 117 -16.72 10.69 5.52
N GLY A 118 -16.40 11.15 6.74
CA GLY A 118 -17.37 11.23 7.85
C GLY A 118 -17.93 9.89 8.30
N HIS A 119 -17.10 8.83 8.33
CA HIS A 119 -17.55 7.53 8.83
C HIS A 119 -17.78 7.55 10.35
N GLU A 120 -18.94 7.06 10.80
CA GLU A 120 -19.39 7.03 12.21
C GLU A 120 -18.46 6.27 13.17
N ILE A 121 -17.44 5.58 12.66
CA ILE A 121 -16.46 4.87 13.48
C ILE A 121 -15.52 5.87 14.17
N LEU A 122 -15.28 7.03 13.55
CA LEU A 122 -14.45 8.09 14.10
C LEU A 122 -15.15 8.82 15.26
N ASP A 123 -16.49 8.81 15.27
CA ASP A 123 -17.26 9.31 16.41
C ASP A 123 -17.22 8.34 17.60
N ARG A 124 -17.23 7.04 17.30
CA ARG A 124 -17.24 5.97 18.30
C ARG A 124 -15.86 5.61 18.85
N CYS A 125 -14.80 5.77 18.06
CA CYS A 125 -13.42 5.43 18.42
C CYS A 125 -12.52 6.67 18.40
N GLY A 126 -12.33 7.30 19.57
CA GLY A 126 -11.53 8.52 19.69
C GLY A 126 -10.08 8.34 19.20
N ILE A 127 -9.43 7.22 19.54
CA ILE A 127 -8.05 6.96 19.11
C ILE A 127 -7.92 6.78 17.60
N LEU A 128 -8.91 6.15 16.94
CA LEU A 128 -8.94 6.00 15.49
C LEU A 128 -9.17 7.34 14.78
N ARG A 129 -10.01 8.20 15.38
CA ARG A 129 -10.20 9.58 14.92
C ARG A 129 -8.91 10.39 15.02
N GLU A 130 -8.26 10.38 16.19
CA GLU A 130 -6.98 11.07 16.38
C GLU A 130 -5.90 10.56 15.41
N TYR A 131 -5.85 9.25 15.16
CA TYR A 131 -4.96 8.68 14.15
C TYR A 131 -5.28 9.19 12.73
N SER A 132 -6.56 9.28 12.38
CA SER A 132 -6.98 9.81 11.09
C SER A 132 -6.58 11.28 10.91
N GLU A 133 -6.87 12.12 11.91
CA GLU A 133 -6.50 13.54 11.93
C GLU A 133 -4.98 13.73 11.88
N PHE A 134 -4.22 12.91 12.62
CA PHE A 134 -2.76 12.88 12.56
C PHE A 134 -2.24 12.66 11.14
N VAL A 135 -2.77 11.67 10.42
CA VAL A 135 -2.37 11.39 9.03
C VAL A 135 -2.77 12.53 8.10
N GLU A 136 -3.92 13.18 8.31
CA GLU A 136 -4.33 14.36 7.54
C GLU A 136 -3.35 15.52 7.73
N ILE A 137 -2.94 15.81 8.97
CA ILE A 137 -1.98 16.87 9.30
C ILE A 137 -0.61 16.58 8.68
N LEU A 138 -0.16 15.32 8.74
CA LEU A 138 1.08 14.89 8.09
C LEU A 138 1.06 15.18 6.58
N ARG A 139 -0.05 14.85 5.89
CA ARG A 139 -0.18 15.09 4.45
C ARG A 139 -0.15 16.58 4.10
N LYS A 140 -0.74 17.44 4.94
CA LYS A 140 -0.71 18.90 4.73
C LYS A 140 0.72 19.44 4.82
N HIS A 141 1.50 18.96 5.78
CA HIS A 141 2.89 19.38 5.95
C HIS A 141 3.83 18.81 4.88
N GLN A 142 3.56 17.61 4.36
CA GLN A 142 4.32 17.03 3.24
C GLN A 142 4.28 17.89 1.97
N GLN A 143 3.26 18.72 1.78
CA GLN A 143 3.16 19.61 0.61
C GLN A 143 4.02 20.87 0.75
N THR A 144 4.65 21.07 1.91
CA THR A 144 5.59 22.17 2.13
C THR A 144 7.01 21.66 1.92
N ASP A 145 7.81 22.33 1.09
CA ASP A 145 9.22 21.97 0.78
C ASP A 145 10.18 22.20 1.97
N SER A 146 9.73 21.92 3.20
CA SER A 146 10.48 22.13 4.43
C SER A 146 11.12 20.84 4.92
N SER A 147 12.43 20.89 5.19
CA SER A 147 13.18 19.82 5.86
C SER A 147 12.60 19.43 7.23
N ASP A 148 11.86 20.35 7.88
CA ASP A 148 11.24 20.13 9.20
C ASP A 148 9.74 19.85 9.14
N ALA A 149 9.18 19.54 7.97
CA ALA A 149 7.74 19.29 7.77
C ALA A 149 7.15 18.30 8.79
N TYR A 150 7.81 17.16 9.01
CA TYR A 150 7.34 16.14 9.96
C TYR A 150 7.42 16.56 11.42
N LYS A 151 8.45 17.32 11.81
CA LYS A 151 8.59 17.83 13.18
C LYS A 151 7.49 18.86 13.47
N ASN A 152 7.24 19.76 12.52
CA ASN A 152 6.18 20.75 12.63
C ASN A 152 4.80 20.10 12.73
N ALA A 153 4.54 19.07 11.91
CA ALA A 153 3.29 18.32 11.97
C ALA A 153 3.08 17.63 13.33
N ILE A 154 4.12 17.01 13.89
CA ILE A 154 4.04 16.35 15.20
C ILE A 154 3.84 17.38 16.32
N GLU A 155 4.51 18.53 16.27
CA GLU A 155 4.25 19.62 17.20
C GLU A 155 2.82 20.14 17.11
N GLU A 156 2.28 20.28 15.90
CA GLU A 156 0.89 20.68 15.69
C GLU A 156 -0.07 19.67 16.31
N CYS A 157 0.13 18.37 16.06
CA CYS A 157 -0.69 17.31 16.65
C CYS A 157 -0.63 17.35 18.18
N MET A 158 0.56 17.48 18.77
CA MET A 158 0.71 17.61 20.23
C MET A 158 -0.01 18.83 20.80
N LYS A 159 0.05 19.99 20.11
CA LYS A 159 -0.65 21.22 20.53
C LYS A 159 -2.16 21.09 20.39
N ALA A 160 -2.64 20.38 19.37
CA ALA A 160 -4.06 20.11 19.13
C ALA A 160 -4.63 19.01 20.03
N GLY A 161 -3.79 18.30 20.80
CA GLY A 161 -4.22 17.19 21.64
C GLY A 161 -4.38 15.86 20.90
N ILE A 162 -3.95 15.79 19.63
CA ILE A 162 -4.07 14.63 18.74
C ILE A 162 -2.91 13.68 19.03
N LEU A 163 -3.21 12.46 19.49
CA LEU A 163 -2.22 11.45 19.89
C LEU A 163 -1.16 12.02 20.86
N ALA A 164 -1.51 13.05 21.64
CA ALA A 164 -0.51 13.89 22.31
C ALA A 164 0.34 13.10 23.31
N ASP A 165 -0.25 12.18 24.06
CA ASP A 165 0.50 11.39 25.05
C ASP A 165 1.38 10.31 24.40
N TYR A 166 0.95 9.78 23.25
CA TYR A 166 1.74 8.86 22.43
C TYR A 166 2.94 9.60 21.81
N LEU A 167 2.69 10.73 21.15
CA LEU A 167 3.71 11.54 20.48
C LEU A 167 4.72 12.16 21.46
N LYS A 168 4.31 12.54 22.69
CA LYS A 168 5.26 13.00 23.72
C LYS A 168 6.31 11.93 24.08
N LYS A 169 5.91 10.65 24.05
CA LYS A 169 6.79 9.53 24.42
C LYS A 169 7.63 9.04 23.24
N LYS A 170 7.00 8.94 22.06
CA LYS A 170 7.59 8.30 20.86
C LYS A 170 7.83 9.25 19.69
N GLY A 171 7.65 10.56 19.86
CA GLY A 171 7.67 11.53 18.76
C GLY A 171 8.92 11.46 17.89
N SER A 172 10.11 11.34 18.48
CA SER A 172 11.36 11.19 17.72
C SER A 172 11.43 9.88 16.92
N GLU A 173 10.88 8.78 17.46
CA GLU A 173 10.79 7.50 16.76
C GLU A 173 9.82 7.59 15.59
N VAL A 174 8.65 8.20 15.81
CA VAL A 174 7.65 8.47 14.77
C VAL A 174 8.23 9.35 13.66
N VAL A 175 8.97 10.42 13.98
CA VAL A 175 9.68 11.22 12.97
C VAL A 175 10.59 10.35 12.11
N ASN A 176 11.42 9.51 12.73
CA ASN A 176 12.36 8.65 12.01
C ASN A 176 11.62 7.64 11.12
N MET A 177 10.52 7.05 11.62
CA MET A 177 9.67 6.16 10.83
C MET A 177 9.09 6.87 9.60
N LEU A 178 8.62 8.11 9.76
CA LEU A 178 8.00 8.89 8.67
C LEU A 178 9.02 9.38 7.63
N ILE A 179 10.22 9.79 8.07
CA ILE A 179 11.31 10.17 7.14
C ILE A 179 11.70 8.96 6.29
N ALA A 180 11.90 7.80 6.91
CA ALA A 180 12.25 6.58 6.19
C ALA A 180 11.18 6.15 5.17
N GLU A 181 9.90 6.38 5.46
CA GLU A 181 8.81 6.13 4.53
C GLU A 181 8.85 7.06 3.31
N TYR A 182 9.09 8.36 3.53
CA TYR A 182 9.14 9.35 2.46
C TYR A 182 10.29 9.10 1.49
N ASP A 183 11.49 8.80 2.00
CA ASP A 183 12.66 8.52 1.17
C ASP A 183 12.41 7.30 0.27
N TYR A 184 11.65 6.31 0.75
CA TYR A 184 11.30 5.12 -0.05
C TYR A 184 10.19 5.39 -1.08
N ASP A 185 9.14 6.13 -0.73
CA ASP A 185 8.11 6.58 -1.70
C ASP A 185 8.79 7.28 -2.90
N LEU A 186 9.75 8.16 -2.63
CA LEU A 186 10.52 8.88 -3.66
C LEU A 186 11.36 7.92 -4.52
N ASP A 187 12.09 6.99 -3.91
CA ASP A 187 12.91 6.00 -4.64
C ASP A 187 12.05 5.13 -5.57
N VAL A 188 10.89 4.67 -5.10
CA VAL A 188 9.95 3.88 -5.92
C VAL A 188 9.40 4.68 -7.09
N GLU A 189 9.07 5.96 -6.89
CA GLU A 189 8.57 6.82 -7.96
C GLU A 189 9.62 7.04 -9.05
N VAL A 190 10.86 7.34 -8.66
CA VAL A 190 12.00 7.46 -9.58
C VAL A 190 12.21 6.17 -10.35
N GLN A 191 12.28 5.02 -9.67
CA GLN A 191 12.47 3.72 -10.32
C GLN A 191 11.33 3.39 -11.29
N ARG A 192 10.09 3.76 -10.95
CA ARG A 192 8.92 3.54 -11.82
C ARG A 192 8.99 4.41 -13.07
N GLU A 193 9.40 5.66 -12.93
CA GLU A 193 9.59 6.56 -14.06
C GLU A 193 10.72 6.08 -14.98
N GLU A 194 11.86 5.69 -14.41
CA GLU A 194 12.97 5.09 -15.15
C GLU A 194 12.55 3.80 -15.88
N ALA A 195 11.84 2.89 -15.21
CA ALA A 195 11.34 1.66 -15.81
C ALA A 195 10.33 1.93 -16.93
N TYR A 196 9.47 2.94 -16.77
CA TYR A 196 8.53 3.36 -17.81
C TYR A 196 9.26 3.97 -19.02
N ALA A 197 10.26 4.82 -18.79
CA ALA A 197 11.08 5.41 -19.84
C ALA A 197 11.85 4.33 -20.61
N ALA A 198 12.50 3.40 -19.90
CA ALA A 198 13.20 2.27 -20.50
C ALA A 198 12.25 1.37 -21.30
N GLY A 199 11.07 1.03 -20.75
CA GLY A 199 10.07 0.22 -21.46
C GLY A 199 9.50 0.92 -22.69
N LYS A 200 9.39 2.26 -22.67
CA LYS A 200 8.99 3.05 -23.84
C LYS A 200 10.06 3.04 -24.92
N GLU A 201 11.33 3.19 -24.55
CA GLU A 201 12.47 3.13 -25.48
C GLU A 201 12.62 1.73 -26.08
N GLU A 202 12.50 0.68 -25.27
CA GLU A 202 12.54 -0.71 -25.71
C GLU A 202 11.39 -1.01 -26.69
N GLY A 203 10.15 -0.61 -26.35
CA GLY A 203 9.00 -0.77 -27.24
C GLY A 203 9.13 0.00 -28.56
N GLN A 204 9.80 1.16 -28.57
CA GLN A 204 10.13 1.87 -29.80
C GLN A 204 11.14 1.10 -30.67
N LYS A 205 12.20 0.55 -30.04
CA LYS A 205 13.21 -0.27 -30.73
C LYS A 205 12.61 -1.56 -31.29
N GLU A 206 11.81 -2.28 -30.52
CA GLU A 206 11.12 -3.50 -30.98
C GLU A 206 10.20 -3.22 -32.17
N LYS A 207 9.42 -2.14 -32.09
CA LYS A 207 8.55 -1.71 -33.20
C LYS A 207 9.37 -1.34 -34.43
N LEU A 208 10.49 -0.64 -34.27
CA LEU A 208 11.38 -0.29 -35.38
C LEU A 208 11.96 -1.54 -36.03
N GLN A 209 12.47 -2.49 -35.23
CA GLN A 209 12.98 -3.77 -35.71
C GLN A 209 11.91 -4.57 -36.49
N GLU A 210 10.68 -4.62 -35.98
CA GLU A 210 9.56 -5.27 -36.66
C GLU A 210 9.25 -4.61 -38.02
N LEU A 211 9.22 -3.28 -38.07
CA LEU A 211 9.00 -2.52 -39.30
C LEU A 211 10.12 -2.75 -40.32
N VAL A 212 11.38 -2.75 -39.89
CA VAL A 212 12.55 -3.05 -40.74
C VAL A 212 12.44 -4.45 -41.31
N LYS A 213 12.16 -5.46 -40.48
CA LYS A 213 11.98 -6.86 -40.91
C LYS A 213 10.88 -6.97 -41.97
N ARG A 214 9.69 -6.41 -41.71
CA ARG A 214 8.55 -6.43 -42.66
C ARG A 214 8.86 -5.73 -43.99
N LYS A 215 9.69 -4.67 -43.99
CA LYS A 215 10.09 -3.97 -45.22
C LYS A 215 11.19 -4.70 -45.99
N LEU A 216 12.11 -5.38 -45.30
CA LEU A 216 13.12 -6.26 -45.91
C LEU A 216 12.47 -7.47 -46.59
N GLU A 217 11.48 -8.10 -45.95
CA GLU A 217 10.69 -9.20 -46.54
C GLU A 217 9.97 -8.77 -47.84
N LYS A 218 9.69 -7.48 -48.00
CA LYS A 218 9.11 -6.87 -49.21
C LYS A 218 10.17 -6.46 -50.24
N GLY A 219 11.45 -6.78 -50.02
CA GLY A 219 12.55 -6.52 -50.95
C GLY A 219 13.02 -5.06 -51.01
N LYS A 220 12.71 -4.23 -50.01
CA LYS A 220 13.17 -2.83 -49.97
C LYS A 220 14.65 -2.75 -49.59
N SER A 221 15.37 -1.79 -50.19
CA SER A 221 16.77 -1.53 -49.87
C SER A 221 16.91 -0.79 -48.53
N ILE A 222 18.08 -0.89 -47.89
CA ILE A 222 18.39 -0.17 -46.63
C ILE A 222 18.14 1.33 -46.78
N GLY A 223 18.55 1.95 -47.90
CA GLY A 223 18.34 3.38 -48.14
C GLY A 223 16.88 3.78 -48.23
N THR A 224 16.05 2.95 -48.89
CA THR A 224 14.59 3.19 -48.96
C THR A 224 13.91 2.99 -47.60
N ILE A 225 14.38 2.05 -46.78
CA ILE A 225 13.83 1.82 -45.45
C ILE A 225 14.17 2.98 -44.51
N ALA A 226 15.41 3.47 -44.55
CA ALA A 226 15.87 4.63 -43.80
C ALA A 226 15.03 5.88 -44.13
N GLU A 227 14.82 6.16 -45.41
CA GLU A 227 13.97 7.27 -45.86
C GLU A 227 12.50 7.11 -45.42
N GLU A 228 11.92 5.92 -45.56
CA GLU A 228 10.51 5.67 -45.19
C GLU A 228 10.24 5.61 -43.69
N LEU A 229 11.25 5.37 -42.86
CA LEU A 229 11.15 5.33 -41.41
C LEU A 229 11.70 6.60 -40.75
N GLU A 230 12.23 7.53 -41.55
CA GLU A 230 12.90 8.75 -41.08
C GLU A 230 14.08 8.47 -40.13
N GLU A 231 14.78 7.36 -40.38
CA GLU A 231 15.95 6.90 -39.61
C GLU A 231 17.23 7.02 -40.44
N SER A 232 18.40 6.92 -39.81
CA SER A 232 19.67 6.91 -40.54
C SER A 232 19.91 5.57 -41.26
N CYS A 233 20.61 5.61 -42.40
CA CYS A 233 21.05 4.37 -43.07
C CYS A 233 21.94 3.50 -42.17
N GLU A 234 22.67 4.13 -41.25
CA GLU A 234 23.55 3.48 -40.28
C GLU A 234 22.73 2.69 -39.24
N GLU A 235 21.71 3.30 -38.62
CA GLU A 235 20.81 2.63 -37.66
C GLU A 235 20.05 1.45 -38.30
N ILE A 236 19.55 1.62 -39.52
CA ILE A 236 18.87 0.54 -40.24
C ILE A 236 19.86 -0.59 -40.56
N ALA A 237 21.09 -0.29 -40.98
CA ALA A 237 22.11 -1.30 -41.25
C ALA A 237 22.47 -2.10 -39.99
N GLU A 238 22.61 -1.45 -38.83
CA GLU A 238 22.86 -2.13 -37.56
C GLU A 238 21.72 -3.07 -37.16
N ILE A 239 20.46 -2.64 -37.34
CA ILE A 239 19.28 -3.46 -37.08
C ILE A 239 19.27 -4.69 -38.00
N VAL A 240 19.59 -4.52 -39.29
CA VAL A 240 19.66 -5.63 -40.25
C VAL A 240 20.73 -6.65 -39.83
N ILE A 241 21.91 -6.19 -39.41
CA ILE A 241 23.00 -7.06 -38.93
C ILE A 241 22.53 -7.89 -37.73
N LYS A 242 21.87 -7.25 -36.74
CA LYS A 242 21.35 -7.95 -35.55
C LYS A 242 20.29 -8.99 -35.90
N LEU A 243 19.39 -8.68 -36.83
CA LEU A 243 18.35 -9.60 -37.31
C LEU A 243 18.92 -10.80 -38.08
N GLN A 244 20.10 -10.68 -38.70
CA GLN A 244 20.77 -11.77 -39.41
C GLN A 244 21.66 -12.64 -38.50
N SER A 245 22.04 -12.14 -37.33
CA SER A 245 22.85 -12.86 -36.33
C SER A 245 22.04 -13.70 -35.34
N THR A 246 20.71 -13.73 -35.46
CA THR A 246 19.79 -14.50 -34.62
C THR A 246 19.17 -15.64 -35.43
#